data_AF-R8W4X7-F1
#
_entry.id   AF-R8W4X7-F1
#
_cell.length_a   1.000
_cell.length_b   1.000
_cell.length_c   1.000
_cell.angle_alpha   90.00
_cell.angle_beta   90.00
_cell.angle_gamma   90.00
#
_symmetry.space_group_name_H-M   'P 1'
#
loop_
_entity.id
_entity.type
_entity.pdbx_description
1 polymer ?
#
loop_
_entity_poly.entity_id
_entity_poly.type
_entity_poly.pdbx_seq_one_letter_code
_entity_poly.pdbx_strand_id
1 'polypeptide(L)'
;MIPSDFIIKHAPMHLHLEILKKCNFFWLRDIRNVDISQCCAKCFIGDKDNRVYYGTLHKSNAVVDIIVKQHPHAKAYYLCGLSDGFVWELNTHVAFVPDSNSEVRVENDRIKLHITNARRIHFWDYVPNPPGNYTKEQRSCRNWIFANYLKDGMPL
;
A
#
# COMPACT_ATOMS: atom_id res chain seq x y z
N MET A 1 -0.17 -19.35 -29.78
CA MET A 1 -0.13 -20.21 -28.58
C MET A 1 -0.03 -19.28 -27.39
N ILE A 2 -1.17 -18.95 -26.79
CA ILE A 2 -1.23 -18.06 -25.63
C ILE A 2 -0.84 -18.94 -24.43
N PRO A 3 0.17 -18.59 -23.63
CA PRO A 3 0.49 -19.38 -22.45
C PRO A 3 -0.72 -19.37 -21.52
N SER A 4 -1.39 -20.52 -21.46
CA SER A 4 -2.31 -20.88 -20.42
C SER A 4 -1.55 -20.97 -19.09
N ASP A 5 -2.26 -20.64 -18.02
CA ASP A 5 -1.90 -20.87 -16.61
C ASP A 5 -1.17 -19.73 -15.89
N PHE A 6 -1.83 -18.57 -15.85
CA PHE A 6 -1.95 -17.88 -14.58
C PHE A 6 -3.43 -17.83 -14.20
N ILE A 7 -3.85 -18.76 -13.34
CA ILE A 7 -5.12 -18.60 -12.62
C ILE A 7 -4.92 -17.39 -11.71
N ILE A 8 -5.37 -16.22 -12.17
CA ILE A 8 -5.63 -15.11 -11.26
C ILE A 8 -6.81 -15.60 -10.41
N LYS A 9 -6.51 -16.14 -9.22
CA LYS A 9 -7.49 -16.72 -8.30
C LYS A 9 -8.60 -15.73 -7.89
N HIS A 10 -8.40 -14.45 -8.15
CA HIS A 10 -9.26 -13.36 -7.74
C HIS A 10 -9.58 -12.46 -8.93
N ALA A 11 -10.77 -11.88 -8.94
CA ALA A 11 -11.10 -10.82 -9.88
C ALA A 11 -10.05 -9.69 -9.83
N PRO A 12 -9.78 -9.00 -10.97
CA PRO A 12 -8.80 -7.92 -11.00
C PRO A 12 -9.20 -6.78 -10.06
N MET A 13 -8.24 -6.30 -9.27
CA MET A 13 -8.45 -5.12 -8.43
C MET A 13 -8.38 -3.86 -9.27
N HIS A 14 -9.44 -3.05 -9.22
CA HIS A 14 -9.48 -1.74 -9.87
C HIS A 14 -9.27 -0.66 -8.82
N LEU A 15 -8.23 0.16 -8.99
CA LEU A 15 -7.87 1.24 -8.09
C LEU A 15 -8.21 2.58 -8.77
N HIS A 16 -9.11 3.32 -8.14
CA HIS A 16 -9.43 4.70 -8.45
C HIS A 16 -8.98 5.59 -7.29
N LEU A 17 -8.01 6.48 -7.54
CA LEU A 17 -7.47 7.42 -6.56
C LEU A 17 -7.59 8.84 -7.10
N GLU A 18 -8.40 9.65 -6.42
CA GLU A 18 -8.52 11.08 -6.62
C GLU A 18 -7.73 11.83 -5.54
N ILE A 19 -6.88 12.77 -5.95
CA ILE A 19 -6.18 13.73 -5.10
C ILE A 19 -6.95 15.04 -5.12
N LEU A 20 -7.48 15.45 -3.95
CA LEU A 20 -8.26 16.66 -3.74
C LEU A 20 -7.43 17.83 -3.20
N LYS A 21 -6.28 17.52 -2.58
CA LYS A 21 -5.31 18.50 -2.08
C LYS A 21 -3.90 18.00 -2.34
N LYS A 22 -2.98 18.95 -2.52
CA LYS A 22 -1.58 18.66 -2.82
C LYS A 22 -0.97 17.65 -1.85
N CYS A 23 -0.35 16.63 -2.44
CA CYS A 23 0.53 15.66 -1.82
C CYS A 23 1.87 15.67 -2.55
N ASN A 24 2.94 15.21 -1.89
CA ASN A 24 4.23 15.07 -2.56
C ASN A 24 4.15 13.99 -3.65
N PHE A 25 3.63 12.82 -3.31
CA PHE A 25 3.36 11.72 -4.23
C PHE A 25 2.63 10.59 -3.51
N PHE A 26 2.02 9.70 -4.28
CA PHE A 26 1.63 8.36 -3.86
C PHE A 26 2.54 7.32 -4.48
N TRP A 27 2.63 6.14 -3.88
CA TRP A 27 3.20 4.97 -4.53
C TRP A 27 2.43 3.72 -4.16
N LEU A 28 2.40 2.77 -5.08
CA LEU A 28 1.79 1.46 -4.92
C LEU A 28 2.86 0.40 -5.12
N ARG A 29 2.84 -0.63 -4.27
CA ARG A 29 3.77 -1.75 -4.33
C ARG A 29 3.08 -3.06 -4.00
N ASP A 30 3.39 -4.12 -4.74
CA ASP A 30 3.09 -5.48 -4.30
C ASP A 30 4.16 -5.94 -3.29
N ILE A 31 3.75 -6.67 -2.26
CA ILE A 31 4.64 -7.11 -1.18
C ILE A 31 4.69 -8.63 -1.19
N ARG A 32 5.87 -9.16 -1.52
CA ARG A 32 6.17 -10.60 -1.55
C ARG A 32 6.88 -11.02 -0.28
N ASN A 33 7.73 -10.15 0.23
CA ASN A 33 8.44 -10.34 1.49
C ASN A 33 8.78 -8.98 2.12
N VAL A 34 9.38 -9.03 3.31
CA VAL A 34 9.72 -7.85 4.10
C VAL A 34 11.11 -7.97 4.71
N ASP A 35 11.80 -6.83 4.81
CA ASP A 35 13.07 -6.69 5.53
C ASP A 35 12.93 -5.60 6.59
N ILE A 36 12.74 -6.04 7.85
CA ILE A 36 12.53 -5.12 8.98
C ILE A 36 13.83 -4.46 9.46
N SER A 37 15.00 -4.82 8.91
CA SER A 37 16.23 -4.04 9.14
C SER A 37 16.17 -2.67 8.43
N GLN A 38 15.38 -2.57 7.37
CA GLN A 38 15.12 -1.35 6.63
C GLN A 38 13.87 -0.61 7.14
N CYS A 39 13.72 0.67 6.79
CA CYS A 39 12.58 1.51 7.19
C CYS A 39 11.87 2.14 5.98
N CYS A 40 10.66 2.67 6.18
CA CYS A 40 9.84 3.31 5.16
C CYS A 40 9.58 2.37 3.97
N ALA A 41 9.64 2.84 2.73
CA ALA A 41 9.36 1.98 1.57
C ALA A 41 10.41 0.88 1.34
N LYS A 42 11.59 0.96 1.98
CA LYS A 42 12.70 0.01 1.80
C LYS A 42 12.45 -1.31 2.52
N CYS A 43 11.56 -1.37 3.51
CA CYS A 43 11.22 -2.62 4.19
C CYS A 43 10.35 -3.56 3.35
N PHE A 44 9.82 -3.11 2.20
CA PHE A 44 8.97 -3.91 1.34
C PHE A 44 9.74 -4.48 0.15
N ILE A 45 9.75 -5.81 0.04
CA ILE A 45 10.33 -6.56 -1.08
C ILE A 45 9.21 -6.96 -2.06
N GLY A 46 9.31 -6.48 -3.29
CA GLY A 46 8.32 -6.64 -4.36
C GLY A 46 8.35 -5.45 -5.32
N ASP A 47 7.49 -5.44 -6.34
CA ASP A 47 7.58 -4.48 -7.44
C ASP A 47 6.72 -3.24 -7.22
N LYS A 48 7.20 -2.12 -7.77
CA LYS A 48 6.50 -0.85 -7.74
C LYS A 48 5.55 -0.75 -8.95
N ASP A 49 4.36 -0.23 -8.74
CA ASP A 49 3.53 0.27 -9.83
C ASP A 49 3.77 1.77 -10.03
N ASN A 50 4.75 2.09 -10.88
CA ASN A 50 5.18 3.47 -11.11
C ASN A 50 4.09 4.37 -11.73
N ARG A 51 2.99 3.80 -12.25
CA ARG A 51 1.86 4.59 -12.77
C ARG A 51 1.23 5.46 -11.67
N VAL A 52 1.15 4.94 -10.45
CA VAL A 52 0.63 5.69 -9.29
C VAL A 52 1.58 6.82 -8.89
N TYR A 53 2.89 6.55 -8.89
CA TYR A 53 3.91 7.54 -8.57
C TYR A 53 3.92 8.70 -9.56
N TYR A 54 4.12 8.41 -10.85
CA TYR A 54 4.16 9.46 -11.86
C TYR A 54 2.81 10.15 -12.08
N GLY A 55 1.69 9.47 -11.82
CA GLY A 55 0.36 10.05 -11.88
C GLY A 55 0.07 11.08 -10.78
N THR A 56 0.79 11.02 -9.64
CA THR A 56 0.53 11.87 -8.46
C THR A 56 1.68 12.78 -8.06
N LEU A 57 2.89 12.57 -8.60
CA LEU A 57 4.09 13.31 -8.24
C LEU A 57 3.89 14.83 -8.39
N HIS A 58 3.96 15.54 -7.25
CA HIS A 58 3.81 16.98 -7.09
C HIS A 58 2.52 17.57 -7.68
N LYS A 59 1.46 16.77 -7.79
CA LYS A 59 0.16 17.22 -8.29
C LYS A 59 -0.69 17.80 -7.15
N SER A 60 -1.30 18.95 -7.40
CA SER A 60 -2.30 19.54 -6.49
C SER A 60 -3.65 18.84 -6.59
N ASN A 61 -3.99 18.38 -7.79
CA ASN A 61 -5.14 17.52 -8.09
C ASN A 61 -4.72 16.49 -9.15
N ALA A 62 -5.19 15.25 -9.01
CA ALA A 62 -4.89 14.16 -9.94
C ALA A 62 -5.92 13.05 -9.81
N VAL A 63 -6.16 12.31 -10.90
CA VAL A 63 -6.91 11.06 -10.87
C VAL A 63 -6.00 9.97 -11.41
N VAL A 64 -5.82 8.89 -10.64
CA VAL A 64 -5.18 7.66 -11.07
C VAL A 64 -6.23 6.58 -11.08
N ASP A 65 -6.51 6.06 -12.28
CA ASP A 65 -7.52 5.03 -12.49
C ASP A 65 -6.92 3.85 -13.24
N ILE A 66 -6.65 2.74 -12.53
CA ILE A 66 -5.87 1.62 -13.05
C ILE A 66 -6.37 0.27 -12.55
N ILE A 67 -6.20 -0.76 -13.39
CA ILE A 67 -6.14 -2.14 -12.90
C ILE A 67 -4.78 -2.38 -12.24
N VAL A 68 -4.78 -2.82 -10.98
CA VAL A 68 -3.58 -3.15 -10.22
C VAL A 68 -2.90 -4.37 -10.84
N LYS A 69 -1.58 -4.28 -11.08
CA LYS A 69 -0.79 -5.42 -11.55
C LYS A 69 -0.65 -6.44 -10.44
N GLN A 70 -1.44 -7.52 -10.51
CA GLN A 70 -1.39 -8.58 -9.51
C GLN A 70 -0.22 -9.54 -9.77
N HIS A 71 0.40 -10.01 -8.69
CA HIS A 71 1.50 -10.98 -8.72
C HIS A 71 1.14 -12.25 -7.95
N PRO A 72 1.44 -13.46 -8.47
CA PRO A 72 1.04 -14.74 -7.84
C PRO A 72 1.65 -14.98 -6.46
N HIS A 73 2.81 -14.37 -6.18
CA HIS A 73 3.49 -14.46 -4.88
C HIS A 73 3.31 -13.21 -4.00
N ALA A 74 2.43 -12.28 -4.39
CA ALA A 74 2.12 -11.15 -3.52
C ALA A 74 1.34 -11.63 -2.31
N LYS A 75 1.82 -11.30 -1.11
CA LYS A 75 1.11 -11.48 0.15
C LYS A 75 0.09 -10.37 0.37
N ALA A 76 0.46 -9.14 0.02
CA ALA A 76 -0.39 -7.96 0.14
C ALA A 76 0.03 -6.88 -0.87
N TYR A 77 -0.77 -5.83 -0.97
CA TYR A 77 -0.48 -4.61 -1.71
C TYR A 77 -0.53 -3.43 -0.75
N TYR A 78 0.29 -2.42 -1.02
CA TYR A 78 0.39 -1.26 -0.15
C TYR A 78 0.43 0.04 -0.95
N LEU A 79 -0.56 0.87 -0.71
CA LEU A 79 -0.66 2.23 -1.21
C LEU A 79 -0.25 3.19 -0.09
N CYS A 80 0.73 4.05 -0.37
CA CYS A 80 1.20 5.06 0.57
C CYS A 80 1.19 6.43 -0.10
N GLY A 81 0.62 7.42 0.58
CA GLY A 81 0.65 8.83 0.16
C GLY A 81 1.50 9.64 1.12
N LEU A 82 2.50 10.36 0.60
CA LEU A 82 3.29 11.32 1.36
C LEU A 82 2.66 12.70 1.24
N SER A 83 2.29 13.28 2.39
CA SER A 83 1.68 14.61 2.45
C SER A 83 2.66 15.69 1.96
N ASP A 84 2.11 16.83 1.50
CA ASP A 84 2.92 18.01 1.19
C ASP A 84 3.58 18.53 2.47
N GLY A 85 4.84 18.97 2.38
CA GLY A 85 5.60 19.43 3.55
C GLY A 85 6.01 18.34 4.55
N PHE A 86 5.84 17.05 4.24
CA PHE A 86 6.27 15.91 5.07
C PHE A 86 5.58 15.85 6.45
N VAL A 87 4.32 16.27 6.53
CA VAL A 87 3.49 16.14 7.74
C VAL A 87 3.03 14.69 7.88
N TRP A 88 3.74 13.90 8.68
CA TRP A 88 3.62 12.44 8.76
C TRP A 88 2.21 11.97 9.17
N GLU A 89 1.53 12.74 10.02
CA GLU A 89 0.17 12.49 10.50
C GLU A 89 -0.87 12.53 9.38
N LEU A 90 -0.56 13.21 8.27
CA LEU A 90 -1.42 13.34 7.09
C LEU A 90 -1.10 12.31 6.01
N ASN A 91 -0.14 11.42 6.26
CA ASN A 91 0.21 10.38 5.30
C ASN A 91 -0.91 9.35 5.20
N THR A 92 -1.19 8.94 3.97
CA THR A 92 -2.14 7.86 3.71
C THR A 92 -1.40 6.53 3.71
N HIS A 93 -1.94 5.54 4.42
CA HIS A 93 -1.41 4.18 4.44
C HIS A 93 -2.57 3.20 4.22
N VAL A 94 -2.57 2.46 3.12
CA VAL A 94 -3.62 1.49 2.81
C VAL A 94 -2.98 0.19 2.39
N ALA A 95 -3.01 -0.78 3.31
CA ALA A 95 -2.69 -2.17 3.03
C ALA A 95 -3.95 -2.92 2.61
N PHE A 96 -3.86 -3.78 1.60
CA PHE A 96 -5.00 -4.54 1.11
C PHE A 96 -4.58 -5.85 0.43
N VAL A 97 -5.54 -6.77 0.31
CA VAL A 97 -5.43 -8.03 -0.42
C VAL A 97 -6.57 -8.17 -1.42
N PRO A 98 -6.41 -8.99 -2.49
CA PRO A 98 -7.50 -9.32 -3.38
C PRO A 98 -8.65 -10.03 -2.64
N ASP A 99 -9.87 -9.59 -2.88
CA ASP A 99 -11.10 -10.17 -2.35
C ASP A 99 -12.29 -9.74 -3.21
N SER A 100 -12.81 -10.64 -4.04
CA SER A 100 -13.86 -10.33 -5.04
C SER A 100 -15.20 -9.88 -4.45
N ASN A 101 -15.40 -10.01 -3.14
CA ASN A 101 -16.63 -9.61 -2.47
C ASN A 101 -16.48 -8.34 -1.62
N SER A 102 -15.29 -7.75 -1.62
CA SER A 102 -14.96 -6.60 -0.79
C SER A 102 -14.52 -5.40 -1.61
N GLU A 103 -14.65 -4.24 -1.00
CA GLU A 103 -14.12 -2.98 -1.51
C GLU A 103 -13.40 -2.20 -0.41
N VAL A 104 -12.38 -1.44 -0.81
CA VAL A 104 -11.70 -0.48 0.05
C VAL A 104 -12.14 0.92 -0.31
N ARG A 105 -12.68 1.66 0.67
CA ARG A 105 -13.01 3.08 0.52
C ARG A 105 -12.27 3.90 1.57
N VAL A 106 -11.60 4.97 1.12
CA VAL A 106 -11.03 5.99 1.99
C VAL A 106 -11.38 7.35 1.40
N GLU A 107 -12.13 8.14 2.15
CA GLU A 107 -12.52 9.49 1.74
C GLU A 107 -12.24 10.45 2.89
N ASN A 108 -11.52 11.52 2.58
CA ASN A 108 -11.26 12.63 3.49
C ASN A 108 -11.08 13.92 2.67
N ASP A 109 -10.70 15.00 3.33
CA ASP A 109 -10.52 16.31 2.69
C ASP A 109 -9.34 16.38 1.70
N ARG A 110 -8.52 15.32 1.58
CA ARG A 110 -7.33 15.26 0.73
C ARG A 110 -7.42 14.23 -0.39
N ILE A 111 -8.11 13.12 -0.18
CA ILE A 111 -8.22 12.04 -1.17
C ILE A 111 -9.61 11.40 -1.20
N LYS A 112 -9.93 10.82 -2.37
CA LYS A 112 -10.93 9.76 -2.50
C LYS A 112 -10.28 8.53 -3.11
N LEU A 113 -10.28 7.44 -2.38
CA LEU A 113 -9.76 6.16 -2.82
C LEU A 113 -10.90 5.15 -2.85
N HIS A 114 -11.05 4.47 -3.97
CA HIS A 114 -11.91 3.30 -4.13
C HIS A 114 -11.09 2.18 -4.78
N ILE A 115 -11.03 1.02 -4.13
CA ILE A 115 -10.44 -0.19 -4.69
C ILE A 115 -11.50 -1.28 -4.69
N THR A 116 -11.90 -1.74 -5.88
CA THR A 116 -12.82 -2.88 -6.00
C THR A 116 -12.07 -4.21 -5.96
N ASN A 117 -12.78 -5.28 -5.63
CA ASN A 117 -12.23 -6.63 -5.50
C ASN A 117 -11.06 -6.70 -4.52
N ALA A 118 -11.12 -5.89 -3.45
CA ALA A 118 -10.04 -5.75 -2.48
C ALA A 118 -10.59 -5.61 -1.06
N ARG A 119 -9.93 -6.26 -0.10
CA ARG A 119 -10.19 -6.10 1.32
C ARG A 119 -9.05 -5.37 1.99
N ARG A 120 -9.39 -4.37 2.82
CA ARG A 120 -8.41 -3.59 3.59
C ARG A 120 -7.86 -4.44 4.74
N ILE A 121 -6.55 -4.37 4.94
CA ILE A 121 -5.90 -4.94 6.13
C ILE A 121 -5.89 -3.88 7.24
N HIS A 122 -6.41 -4.23 8.40
CA HIS A 122 -6.44 -3.37 9.58
C HIS A 122 -5.21 -3.63 10.46
N PHE A 123 -4.25 -2.70 10.45
CA PHE A 123 -2.98 -2.83 11.20
C PHE A 123 -2.68 -1.62 12.10
N TRP A 124 -3.68 -0.78 12.40
CA TRP A 124 -3.53 0.48 13.16
C TRP A 124 -3.14 0.23 14.60
N ASP A 125 -3.75 -0.77 15.21
CA ASP A 125 -3.57 -1.13 16.62
C ASP A 125 -2.41 -2.10 16.85
N TYR A 126 -1.76 -2.56 15.78
CA TYR A 126 -0.63 -3.48 15.89
C TYR A 126 0.63 -2.74 16.32
N VAL A 127 1.23 -3.21 17.42
CA VAL A 127 2.46 -2.67 17.98
C VAL A 127 3.57 -3.72 17.83
N PRO A 128 4.51 -3.54 16.88
CA PRO A 128 5.59 -4.50 16.66
C PRO A 128 6.59 -4.52 17.82
N ASN A 129 7.03 -5.72 18.19
CA ASN A 129 8.08 -5.92 19.19
C ASN A 129 9.15 -6.96 18.75
N PRO A 130 9.82 -6.76 17.60
CA PRO A 130 10.87 -7.66 17.17
C PRO A 130 12.11 -7.56 18.09
N PRO A 131 12.89 -8.64 18.23
CA PRO A 131 14.18 -8.58 18.93
C PRO A 131 15.15 -7.66 18.19
N GLY A 132 15.95 -6.91 18.97
CA GLY A 132 16.98 -5.99 18.47
C GLY A 132 16.76 -4.53 18.84
N ASN A 133 17.77 -3.70 18.53
CA ASN A 133 17.76 -2.27 18.80
C ASN A 133 17.30 -1.52 17.54
N TYR A 134 16.07 -1.00 17.57
CA TYR A 134 15.48 -0.19 16.51
C TYR A 134 15.21 1.22 17.02
N THR A 135 15.38 2.22 16.15
CA THR A 135 15.21 3.62 16.52
C THR A 135 13.73 3.95 16.78
N LYS A 136 13.47 5.08 17.45
CA LYS A 136 12.10 5.56 17.69
C LYS A 136 11.37 5.83 16.38
N GLU A 137 12.08 6.35 15.38
CA GLU A 137 11.57 6.65 14.04
C GLU A 137 11.18 5.38 13.29
N GLN A 138 11.96 4.29 13.43
CA GLN A 138 11.57 3.00 12.86
C GLN A 138 10.31 2.47 13.52
N ARG A 139 10.24 2.54 14.86
CA ARG A 139 9.11 2.02 15.64
C ARG A 139 7.80 2.79 15.40
N SER A 140 7.86 4.06 15.00
CA SER A 140 6.68 4.85 14.63
C SER A 140 6.33 4.82 13.14
N CYS A 141 7.21 4.28 12.28
CA CYS A 141 7.00 4.23 10.84
C CYS A 141 5.87 3.25 10.48
N ARG A 142 4.76 3.75 9.91
CA ARG A 142 3.61 2.92 9.51
C ARG A 142 3.95 1.84 8.48
N ASN A 143 4.91 2.09 7.59
CA ASN A 143 5.39 1.06 6.66
C ASN A 143 6.12 -0.06 7.40
N TRP A 144 6.98 0.30 8.35
CA TRP A 144 7.74 -0.65 9.16
C TRP A 144 6.83 -1.45 10.10
N ILE A 145 5.82 -0.81 10.68
CA ILE A 145 4.77 -1.47 11.47
C ILE A 145 4.05 -2.51 10.60
N PHE A 146 3.64 -2.15 9.37
CA PHE A 146 3.00 -3.12 8.48
C PHE A 146 3.97 -4.23 8.03
N ALA A 147 5.25 -3.93 7.83
CA ALA A 147 6.24 -4.95 7.50
C ALA A 147 6.37 -5.99 8.63
N ASN A 148 6.38 -5.56 9.89
CA ASN A 148 6.37 -6.49 11.03
C ASN A 148 5.03 -7.25 11.13
N TYR A 149 3.89 -6.60 10.88
CA TYR A 149 2.58 -7.26 10.82
C TYR A 149 2.60 -8.46 9.85
N LEU A 150 3.16 -8.26 8.65
CA LEU A 150 3.36 -9.34 7.67
C LEU A 150 4.37 -10.40 8.14
N LYS A 151 5.48 -9.97 8.76
CA LYS A 151 6.53 -10.88 9.23
C LYS A 151 6.04 -11.81 10.34
N ASP A 152 5.22 -11.29 11.24
CA ASP A 152 4.69 -12.02 12.40
C ASP A 152 3.51 -12.94 12.03
N GLY A 153 3.14 -13.00 10.74
CA GLY A 153 2.08 -13.88 10.25
C GLY A 153 0.68 -13.43 10.67
N MET A 154 0.49 -12.12 10.91
CA MET A 154 -0.80 -11.58 11.27
C MET A 154 -1.83 -11.75 10.12
N PRO A 155 -3.14 -11.82 10.42
CA PRO A 155 -4.17 -12.08 9.42
C PRO A 155 -4.20 -11.03 8.30
N LEU A 156 -4.28 -11.50 7.04
CA LEU A 156 -4.40 -10.63 5.86
C LEU A 156 -5.83 -10.55 5.39
#